data_AF-A0A0N1N2A6-F1
#
_entry.id   AF-A0A0N1N2A6-F1
#
_cell.length_a   1.000
_cell.length_b   1.000
_cell.length_c   1.000
_cell.angle_alpha   90.00
_cell.angle_beta   90.00
_cell.angle_gamma   90.00
#
_symmetry.space_group_name_H-M   'P 1'
#
loop_
_entity.id
_entity.type
_entity.pdbx_description
1 polymer ?
#
loop_
_entity_poly.entity_id
_entity_poly.type
_entity_poly.pdbx_seq_one_letter_code
_entity_poly.pdbx_strand_id
1 'polypeptide(L)'
;MNRLFLSRLWLDGLTAGLLLLGFAYWWLGNLVHEVAGTAMFLLLIAHNVFNRRWWGCIAKTRREPRSLFNVGVTFTLLGAMLALLVTSVLISNALSPFLPPWGGFTVRQIHTLAAYWVLIIVAIHLGLRWPMLMGVARNLFGITTPSALRTLALRVVALAIALHGVWSCTVLGLGGKLSMQMTLDWWNFEESVAGFFAHCAAIAGLVMVVTYYGLKLVQQARQSTSRTKPADERPQSAAQG
;
A
#
# COMPACT_ATOMS: atom_id res chain seq x y z
N MET A 1 18.14 4.81 -16.64
CA MET A 1 16.81 4.36 -16.15
C MET A 1 15.75 4.81 -17.14
N ASN A 2 14.76 3.97 -17.49
CA ASN A 2 13.79 4.31 -18.55
C ASN A 2 12.83 5.43 -18.08
N ARG A 3 12.71 6.53 -18.84
CA ARG A 3 11.94 7.73 -18.40
C ARG A 3 10.47 7.40 -18.11
N LEU A 4 9.88 6.50 -18.90
CA LEU A 4 8.50 6.01 -18.73
C LEU A 4 8.28 5.24 -17.42
N PHE A 5 9.31 4.62 -16.88
CA PHE A 5 9.22 3.89 -15.63
C PHE A 5 9.26 4.83 -14.43
N LEU A 6 10.13 5.84 -14.49
CA LEU A 6 10.22 6.87 -13.45
C LEU A 6 8.94 7.70 -13.38
N SER A 7 8.35 8.06 -14.53
CA SER A 7 7.08 8.78 -14.57
C SER A 7 5.94 7.99 -13.91
N ARG A 8 5.87 6.67 -14.13
CA ARG A 8 4.88 5.80 -13.44
C ARG A 8 5.05 5.84 -11.93
N LEU A 9 6.30 5.71 -11.46
CA LEU A 9 6.57 5.75 -10.02
C LEU A 9 6.18 7.10 -9.40
N TRP A 10 6.40 8.20 -10.11
CA TRP A 10 5.95 9.53 -9.69
C TRP A 10 4.43 9.64 -9.61
N LEU A 11 3.69 9.13 -10.60
CA LEU A 11 2.23 9.10 -10.57
C LEU A 11 1.70 8.27 -9.40
N ASP A 12 2.36 7.15 -9.09
CA ASP A 12 2.00 6.28 -7.96
C ASP A 12 2.25 7.00 -6.62
N GLY A 13 3.39 7.70 -6.50
CA GLY A 13 3.71 8.53 -5.35
C GLY A 13 2.72 9.69 -5.16
N LEU A 14 2.33 10.35 -6.25
CA LEU A 14 1.31 11.40 -6.23
C LEU A 14 -0.04 10.85 -5.79
N THR A 15 -0.43 9.67 -6.28
CA THR A 15 -1.68 9.00 -5.88
C THR A 15 -1.68 8.70 -4.38
N ALA A 16 -0.57 8.18 -3.83
CA ALA A 16 -0.43 7.94 -2.39
C ALA A 16 -0.46 9.24 -1.57
N GLY A 17 0.13 10.32 -2.09
CA GLY A 17 0.07 11.65 -1.47
C GLY A 17 -1.35 12.21 -1.43
N LEU A 18 -2.12 12.09 -2.52
CA LEU A 18 -3.52 12.50 -2.57
C LEU A 18 -4.41 11.65 -1.65
N LEU A 19 -4.13 10.35 -1.54
CA LEU A 19 -4.80 9.47 -0.56
C LEU A 19 -4.59 10.00 0.86
N LEU A 20 -3.34 10.32 1.24
CA LEU A 20 -3.03 10.89 2.55
C LEU A 20 -3.73 12.24 2.74
N LEU A 21 -3.72 13.11 1.73
CA LEU A 21 -4.41 14.39 1.76
C LEU A 21 -5.92 14.22 2.04
N GLY A 22 -6.52 13.15 1.49
CA GLY A 22 -7.91 12.79 1.73
C GLY A 22 -8.24 12.56 3.21
N PHE A 23 -7.30 12.06 4.02
CA PHE A 23 -7.51 11.87 5.46
C PHE A 23 -7.59 13.19 6.24
N ALA A 24 -7.09 14.29 5.69
CA ALA A 24 -7.15 15.61 6.32
C ALA A 24 -8.48 16.35 6.03
N TYR A 25 -9.59 15.62 5.82
CA TYR A 25 -10.91 16.18 5.51
C TYR A 25 -11.35 17.28 6.48
N TRP A 26 -11.18 17.06 7.79
CA TRP A 26 -11.58 18.02 8.83
C TRP A 26 -10.78 19.33 8.80
N TRP A 27 -9.59 19.32 8.19
CA TRP A 27 -8.75 20.50 8.01
C TRP A 27 -8.96 21.17 6.64
N LEU A 28 -9.07 20.37 5.57
CA LEU A 28 -9.18 20.84 4.17
C LEU A 28 -10.60 21.25 3.76
N GLY A 29 -11.60 20.75 4.47
CA GLY A 29 -12.99 20.88 4.10
C GLY A 29 -13.38 20.03 2.88
N ASN A 30 -14.66 20.11 2.54
CA ASN A 30 -15.29 19.22 1.58
C ASN A 30 -14.78 19.39 0.15
N LEU A 31 -14.65 20.63 -0.32
CA LEU A 31 -14.26 20.91 -1.71
C LEU A 31 -12.89 20.32 -2.05
N VAL A 32 -11.89 20.56 -1.19
CA VAL A 32 -10.52 20.09 -1.45
C VAL A 32 -10.46 18.57 -1.36
N HIS A 33 -11.20 17.95 -0.44
CA HIS A 33 -11.29 16.48 -0.35
C HIS A 33 -11.91 15.85 -1.61
N GLU A 34 -13.00 16.41 -2.14
CA GLU A 34 -13.63 15.89 -3.36
C GLU A 34 -12.74 16.04 -4.61
N VAL A 35 -12.07 17.19 -4.75
CA VAL A 35 -11.12 17.43 -5.84
C VAL A 35 -9.92 16.49 -5.73
N ALA A 36 -9.33 16.35 -4.54
CA ALA A 36 -8.21 15.45 -4.29
C ALA A 36 -8.60 13.99 -4.55
N GLY A 37 -9.77 13.56 -4.09
CA GLY A 37 -10.32 12.22 -4.34
C GLY A 37 -10.52 11.95 -5.83
N THR A 38 -11.11 12.90 -6.56
CA THR A 38 -11.32 12.78 -8.01
C THR A 38 -9.97 12.67 -8.75
N ALA A 39 -9.02 13.55 -8.43
CA ALA A 39 -7.67 13.48 -9.00
C ALA A 39 -6.98 12.15 -8.70
N MET A 40 -7.10 11.65 -7.46
CA MET A 40 -6.55 10.36 -7.05
C MET A 40 -7.14 9.20 -7.88
N PHE A 41 -8.45 9.16 -8.07
CA PHE A 41 -9.09 8.10 -8.86
C PHE A 41 -8.74 8.17 -10.35
N LEU A 42 -8.60 9.36 -10.93
CA LEU A 42 -8.10 9.51 -12.31
C LEU A 42 -6.68 8.98 -12.46
N LEU A 43 -5.80 9.27 -11.50
CA LEU A 43 -4.44 8.72 -11.49
C LEU A 43 -4.44 7.20 -11.30
N LEU A 44 -5.34 6.66 -10.47
CA LEU A 44 -5.51 5.22 -10.29
C LEU A 44 -5.97 4.53 -11.60
N ILE A 45 -6.88 5.15 -12.36
CA ILE A 45 -7.28 4.66 -13.68
C ILE A 45 -6.08 4.66 -14.62
N ALA A 46 -5.32 5.77 -14.68
CA ALA A 46 -4.12 5.86 -15.49
C ALA A 46 -3.09 4.78 -15.11
N HIS A 47 -2.86 4.56 -13.81
CA HIS A 47 -2.00 3.49 -13.30
C HIS A 47 -2.42 2.12 -13.83
N ASN A 48 -3.72 1.78 -13.75
CA ASN A 48 -4.24 0.51 -14.24
C ASN A 48 -4.10 0.35 -15.76
N VAL A 49 -4.33 1.42 -16.53
CA VAL A 49 -4.15 1.43 -17.99
C VAL A 49 -2.69 1.21 -18.37
N PHE A 50 -1.74 1.88 -17.71
CA PHE A 50 -0.30 1.71 -17.97
C PHE A 50 0.20 0.32 -17.58
N ASN A 51 -0.41 -0.28 -16.57
CA ASN A 51 -0.09 -1.62 -16.10
C ASN A 51 -0.97 -2.71 -16.73
N ARG A 52 -1.70 -2.42 -17.81
CA ARG A 52 -2.64 -3.37 -18.41
C ARG A 52 -2.02 -4.70 -18.85
N ARG A 53 -0.73 -4.68 -19.23
CA ARG A 53 0.02 -5.88 -19.64
C ARG A 53 0.15 -6.90 -18.51
N TRP A 54 0.11 -6.45 -17.26
CA TRP A 54 0.17 -7.33 -16.10
C TRP A 54 -1.03 -8.27 -16.04
N TRP A 55 -2.23 -7.78 -16.40
CA TRP A 55 -3.46 -8.60 -16.45
C TRP A 55 -3.32 -9.83 -17.34
N GLY A 56 -2.69 -9.69 -18.51
CA GLY A 56 -2.45 -10.80 -19.44
C GLY A 56 -1.39 -11.81 -18.95
N CYS A 57 -0.54 -11.42 -18.00
CA CYS A 57 0.51 -12.29 -17.46
C CYS A 57 0.08 -13.07 -16.20
N ILE A 58 -1.09 -12.79 -15.63
CA ILE A 58 -1.57 -13.43 -14.39
C ILE A 58 -1.55 -14.96 -14.51
N ALA A 59 -2.00 -15.51 -15.64
CA ALA A 59 -2.02 -16.96 -15.87
C ALA A 59 -0.62 -17.61 -15.78
N LYS A 60 0.42 -16.92 -16.26
CA LYS A 60 1.82 -17.39 -16.19
C LYS A 60 2.44 -17.22 -14.79
N THR A 61 1.95 -16.28 -14.01
CA THR A 61 2.56 -15.90 -12.72
C THR A 61 2.03 -16.73 -11.54
N ARG A 62 1.05 -17.62 -11.75
CA ARG A 62 0.49 -18.53 -10.70
C ARG A 62 1.47 -19.56 -10.14
N ARG A 63 2.63 -19.78 -10.78
CA ARG A 63 3.58 -20.84 -10.40
C ARG A 63 4.40 -20.51 -9.15
N GLU A 64 4.42 -19.26 -8.69
CA GLU A 64 5.15 -18.82 -7.50
C GLU A 64 4.20 -18.32 -6.39
N PRO A 65 4.28 -18.84 -5.15
CA PRO A 65 3.43 -18.39 -4.03
C PRO A 65 3.56 -16.90 -3.69
N ARG A 66 4.75 -16.31 -3.88
CA ARG A 66 4.95 -14.86 -3.71
C ARG A 66 4.11 -14.07 -4.72
N SER A 67 4.01 -14.58 -5.94
CA SER A 67 3.20 -13.98 -6.99
C SER A 67 1.71 -14.15 -6.70
N LEU A 68 1.27 -15.32 -6.21
CA LEU A 68 -0.13 -15.51 -5.81
C LEU A 68 -0.55 -14.54 -4.71
N PHE A 69 0.30 -14.35 -3.68
CA PHE A 69 0.05 -13.36 -2.64
C PHE A 69 -0.03 -11.93 -3.19
N ASN A 70 0.89 -11.55 -4.08
CA ASN A 70 0.86 -10.24 -4.73
C ASN A 70 -0.40 -10.03 -5.58
N VAL A 71 -0.85 -11.06 -6.29
CA VAL A 71 -2.11 -11.04 -7.04
C VAL A 71 -3.29 -10.85 -6.09
N GLY A 72 -3.35 -11.60 -4.98
CA GLY A 72 -4.37 -11.47 -3.95
C GLY A 72 -4.44 -10.04 -3.39
N VAL A 73 -3.31 -9.50 -2.92
CA VAL A 73 -3.22 -8.12 -2.40
C VAL A 73 -3.68 -7.10 -3.45
N THR A 74 -3.33 -7.29 -4.71
CA THR A 74 -3.73 -6.37 -5.79
C THR A 74 -5.24 -6.41 -6.03
N PHE A 75 -5.87 -7.60 -6.04
CA PHE A 75 -7.32 -7.71 -6.16
C PHE A 75 -8.06 -7.15 -4.94
N THR A 76 -7.57 -7.41 -3.73
CA THR A 76 -8.12 -6.82 -2.50
C THR A 76 -8.02 -5.30 -2.54
N LEU A 77 -6.88 -4.75 -2.98
CA LEU A 77 -6.70 -3.31 -3.14
C LEU A 77 -7.70 -2.72 -4.13
N LEU A 78 -7.92 -3.37 -5.27
CA LEU A 78 -8.89 -2.91 -6.26
C LEU A 78 -10.32 -2.94 -5.72
N GLY A 79 -10.70 -3.99 -5.00
CA GLY A 79 -12.01 -4.06 -4.33
C GLY A 79 -12.19 -2.95 -3.29
N ALA A 80 -11.17 -2.69 -2.47
CA ALA A 80 -11.18 -1.63 -1.47
C ALA A 80 -11.25 -0.23 -2.12
N MET A 81 -10.48 0.00 -3.19
CA MET A 81 -10.53 1.24 -3.97
C MET A 81 -11.89 1.45 -4.64
N LEU A 82 -12.54 0.38 -5.13
CA LEU A 82 -13.88 0.46 -5.69
C LEU A 82 -14.91 0.82 -4.63
N ALA A 83 -14.86 0.18 -3.45
CA ALA A 83 -15.72 0.54 -2.32
C ALA A 83 -15.51 2.00 -1.90
N LEU A 84 -14.26 2.45 -1.84
CA LEU A 84 -13.92 3.85 -1.55
C LEU A 84 -14.50 4.79 -2.61
N LEU A 85 -14.40 4.46 -3.91
CA LEU A 85 -14.96 5.27 -5.00
C LEU A 85 -16.48 5.35 -4.92
N VAL A 86 -17.17 4.21 -4.80
CA VAL A 86 -18.64 4.16 -4.74
C VAL A 86 -19.14 4.98 -3.55
N THR A 87 -18.55 4.78 -2.38
CA THR A 87 -18.92 5.56 -1.19
C THR A 87 -18.60 7.04 -1.35
N SER A 88 -17.49 7.42 -2.01
CA SER A 88 -17.15 8.83 -2.33
C SER A 88 -18.23 9.50 -3.18
N VAL A 89 -18.71 8.80 -4.22
CA VAL A 89 -19.77 9.31 -5.11
C VAL A 89 -21.08 9.50 -4.34
N LEU A 90 -21.43 8.55 -3.47
CA LEU A 90 -22.67 8.60 -2.69
C LEU A 90 -22.69 9.69 -1.62
N ILE A 91 -21.54 10.07 -1.05
CA ILE A 91 -21.44 11.13 -0.02
C ILE A 91 -21.07 12.50 -0.60
N SER A 92 -20.72 12.58 -1.89
CA SER A 92 -20.27 13.82 -2.53
C SER A 92 -21.38 14.88 -2.50
N ASN A 93 -21.03 16.05 -1.97
CA ASN A 93 -21.93 17.21 -1.98
C ASN A 93 -22.11 17.75 -3.40
N ALA A 94 -21.06 17.73 -4.24
CA ALA A 94 -21.17 18.19 -5.63
C ALA A 94 -22.14 17.34 -6.47
N LEU A 95 -22.23 16.04 -6.20
CA LEU A 95 -23.12 15.12 -6.90
C LEU A 95 -24.49 14.94 -6.22
N SER A 96 -24.64 15.44 -4.99
CA SER A 96 -25.88 15.34 -4.20
C SER A 96 -27.14 15.85 -4.91
N PRO A 97 -27.11 16.90 -5.78
CA PRO A 97 -28.33 17.32 -6.50
C PRO A 97 -28.79 16.31 -7.57
N PHE A 98 -27.91 15.42 -8.01
CA PHE A 98 -28.16 14.47 -9.10
C PHE A 98 -28.37 13.04 -8.62
N LEU A 99 -28.12 12.77 -7.33
CA LEU A 99 -28.16 11.43 -6.76
C LEU A 99 -29.26 11.32 -5.69
N PRO A 100 -29.85 10.11 -5.50
CA PRO A 100 -30.72 9.84 -4.37
C PRO A 100 -29.99 10.10 -3.03
N PRO A 101 -30.71 10.42 -1.94
CA PRO A 101 -30.14 10.75 -0.64
C PRO A 101 -29.62 9.51 0.12
N TRP A 102 -28.77 8.71 -0.52
CA TRP A 102 -28.15 7.51 0.05
C TRP A 102 -26.86 7.81 0.83
N GLY A 103 -26.35 9.04 0.79
CA GLY A 103 -25.16 9.51 1.52
C GLY A 103 -25.30 9.65 3.04
N GLY A 104 -26.10 8.77 3.66
CA GLY A 104 -26.36 8.76 5.10
C GLY A 104 -25.15 8.35 5.94
N PHE A 105 -25.34 8.34 7.26
CA PHE A 105 -24.30 8.05 8.25
C PHE A 105 -23.54 6.75 7.97
N THR A 106 -24.24 5.66 7.64
CA THR A 106 -23.63 4.36 7.36
C THR A 106 -22.66 4.40 6.19
N VAL A 107 -22.96 5.14 5.12
CA VAL A 107 -22.06 5.26 3.96
C VAL A 107 -20.80 6.01 4.33
N ARG A 108 -20.88 7.03 5.19
CA ARG A 108 -19.70 7.75 5.72
C ARG A 108 -18.83 6.86 6.60
N GLN A 109 -19.44 5.96 7.40
CA GLN A 109 -18.70 4.96 8.16
C GLN A 109 -17.99 3.95 7.24
N ILE A 110 -18.68 3.43 6.21
CA ILE A 110 -18.08 2.53 5.22
C ILE A 110 -16.95 3.23 4.45
N HIS A 111 -17.14 4.49 4.07
CA HIS A 111 -16.10 5.29 3.40
C HIS A 111 -14.85 5.42 4.27
N THR A 112 -15.03 5.76 5.54
CA THR A 112 -13.92 5.88 6.51
C THR A 112 -13.22 4.54 6.69
N LEU A 113 -13.97 3.47 6.91
CA LEU A 113 -13.47 2.11 7.02
C LEU A 113 -12.65 1.72 5.79
N ALA A 114 -13.20 1.94 4.59
CA ALA A 114 -12.53 1.67 3.32
C ALA A 114 -11.25 2.49 3.19
N ALA A 115 -11.24 3.78 3.55
CA ALA A 115 -10.06 4.63 3.49
C ALA A 115 -8.90 4.08 4.35
N TYR A 116 -9.18 3.73 5.61
CA TYR A 116 -8.16 3.14 6.50
C TYR A 116 -7.67 1.77 6.01
N TRP A 117 -8.56 0.90 5.51
CA TRP A 117 -8.13 -0.36 4.91
C TRP A 117 -7.29 -0.14 3.65
N VAL A 118 -7.65 0.82 2.80
CA VAL A 118 -6.87 1.20 1.62
C VAL A 118 -5.47 1.66 2.04
N LEU A 119 -5.33 2.49 3.09
CA LEU A 119 -4.02 2.90 3.60
C LEU A 119 -3.14 1.69 3.97
N ILE A 120 -3.71 0.71 4.69
CA ILE A 120 -2.99 -0.51 5.08
C ILE A 120 -2.62 -1.36 3.87
N ILE A 121 -3.57 -1.59 2.95
CA ILE A 121 -3.34 -2.44 1.78
C ILE A 121 -2.33 -1.79 0.82
N VAL A 122 -2.36 -0.46 0.65
CA VAL A 122 -1.34 0.28 -0.12
C VAL A 122 0.02 0.13 0.53
N ALA A 123 0.13 0.22 1.86
CA ALA A 123 1.39 -0.01 2.56
C ALA A 123 1.93 -1.44 2.37
N ILE A 124 1.05 -2.46 2.41
CA ILE A 124 1.43 -3.84 2.07
C ILE A 124 1.90 -3.93 0.61
N HIS A 125 1.16 -3.33 -0.33
CA HIS A 125 1.49 -3.30 -1.75
C HIS A 125 2.87 -2.66 -2.00
N LEU A 126 3.19 -1.59 -1.26
CA LEU A 126 4.48 -0.91 -1.35
C LEU A 126 5.60 -1.74 -0.72
N GLY A 127 5.34 -2.41 0.41
CA GLY A 127 6.25 -3.36 1.05
C GLY A 127 6.62 -4.55 0.16
N LEU A 128 5.66 -5.07 -0.62
CA LEU A 128 5.88 -6.11 -1.64
C LEU A 128 6.87 -5.65 -2.74
N ARG A 129 6.77 -4.38 -3.12
CA ARG A 129 7.59 -3.72 -4.16
C ARG A 129 8.86 -3.07 -3.61
N TRP A 130 9.14 -3.20 -2.32
CA TRP A 130 10.29 -2.59 -1.67
C TRP A 130 11.65 -2.93 -2.30
N PRO A 131 11.96 -4.18 -2.74
CA PRO A 131 13.22 -4.48 -3.42
C PRO A 131 13.43 -3.67 -4.71
N MET A 132 12.34 -3.43 -5.43
CA MET A 132 12.33 -2.64 -6.67
C MET A 132 12.56 -1.16 -6.35
N LEU A 133 11.86 -0.61 -5.35
CA LEU A 133 12.07 0.77 -4.88
C LEU A 133 13.51 1.01 -4.42
N MET A 134 14.08 0.08 -3.67
CA MET A 134 15.49 0.12 -3.27
C MET A 134 16.44 0.06 -4.47
N GLY A 135 16.09 -0.67 -5.53
CA GLY A 135 16.83 -0.66 -6.81
C GLY A 135 16.80 0.73 -7.47
N VAL A 136 15.64 1.38 -7.50
CA VAL A 136 15.47 2.73 -8.05
C VAL A 136 16.27 3.75 -7.24
N ALA A 137 16.14 3.73 -5.91
CA ALA A 137 16.86 4.63 -5.02
C ALA A 137 18.39 4.49 -5.21
N ARG A 138 18.90 3.25 -5.27
CA ARG A 138 20.33 3.01 -5.51
C ARG A 138 20.79 3.61 -6.84
N ASN A 139 20.02 3.42 -7.91
CA ASN A 139 20.36 3.98 -9.21
C ASN A 139 20.30 5.51 -9.23
N LEU A 140 19.33 6.12 -8.55
CA LEU A 140 19.16 7.58 -8.51
C LEU A 140 20.27 8.25 -7.71
N PHE A 141 20.71 7.63 -6.61
CA PHE A 141 21.82 8.12 -5.78
C PHE A 141 23.20 7.62 -6.21
N GLY A 142 23.32 6.93 -7.35
CA GLY A 142 24.61 6.44 -7.87
C GLY A 142 25.30 5.41 -6.96
N ILE A 143 24.53 4.66 -6.17
CA ILE A 143 25.05 3.72 -5.18
C ILE A 143 25.46 2.41 -5.86
N THR A 144 26.76 2.21 -6.01
CA THR A 144 27.34 0.99 -6.60
C THR A 144 27.94 0.04 -5.56
N THR A 145 28.43 0.57 -4.42
CA THR A 145 29.11 -0.23 -3.40
C THR A 145 28.20 -0.66 -2.25
N PRO A 146 28.23 -1.94 -1.84
CA PRO A 146 27.56 -2.38 -0.62
C PRO A 146 28.30 -1.82 0.60
N SER A 147 27.57 -1.19 1.52
CA SER A 147 28.12 -0.65 2.77
C SER A 147 27.38 -1.27 3.95
N ALA A 148 28.13 -1.94 4.83
CA ALA A 148 27.59 -2.52 6.05
C ALA A 148 27.00 -1.45 6.97
N LEU A 149 27.71 -0.31 7.12
CA LEU A 149 27.25 0.83 7.91
C LEU A 149 25.92 1.40 7.40
N ARG A 150 25.79 1.57 6.08
CA ARG A 150 24.55 2.06 5.46
C ARG A 150 23.39 1.08 5.65
N THR A 151 23.68 -0.20 5.54
CA THR A 151 22.68 -1.25 5.77
C THR A 151 22.23 -1.27 7.23
N LEU A 152 23.15 -1.10 8.17
CA LEU A 152 22.84 -0.98 9.59
C LEU A 152 22.00 0.28 9.85
N ALA A 153 22.42 1.44 9.35
CA ALA A 153 21.68 2.70 9.48
C ALA A 153 20.24 2.58 8.96
N LEU A 154 20.04 2.00 7.77
CA LEU A 154 18.71 1.77 7.20
C LEU A 154 17.85 0.83 8.05
N ARG A 155 18.46 -0.18 8.71
CA ARG A 155 17.75 -1.07 9.64
C ARG A 155 17.35 -0.35 10.93
N VAL A 156 18.23 0.50 11.47
CA VAL A 156 17.91 1.32 12.65
C VAL A 156 16.76 2.28 12.33
N VAL A 157 16.81 2.94 11.18
CA VAL A 157 15.71 3.80 10.70
C VAL A 157 14.42 3.00 10.54
N ALA A 158 14.46 1.82 9.93
CA ALA A 158 13.28 0.96 9.79
C ALA A 158 12.71 0.54 11.15
N LEU A 159 13.57 0.24 12.13
CA LEU A 159 13.14 -0.09 13.50
C LEU A 159 12.50 1.12 14.19
N ALA A 160 13.09 2.31 14.07
CA ALA A 160 12.53 3.53 14.62
C ALA A 160 11.15 3.84 14.01
N ILE A 161 11.00 3.71 12.69
CA ILE A 161 9.72 3.86 11.99
C ILE A 161 8.70 2.82 12.49
N ALA A 162 9.13 1.57 12.69
CA ALA A 162 8.24 0.52 13.19
C ALA A 162 7.75 0.82 14.61
N LEU A 163 8.64 1.21 15.53
CA LEU A 163 8.27 1.58 16.90
C LEU A 163 7.35 2.79 16.91
N HIS A 164 7.66 3.82 16.13
CA HIS A 164 6.81 5.00 15.97
C HIS A 164 5.45 4.64 15.38
N GLY A 165 5.39 3.71 14.42
CA GLY A 165 4.15 3.20 13.84
C GLY A 165 3.27 2.46 14.83
N VAL A 166 3.86 1.64 15.73
CA VAL A 166 3.11 0.93 16.79
C VAL A 166 2.47 1.94 17.74
N TRP A 167 3.22 2.96 18.16
CA TRP A 167 2.67 4.04 18.97
C TRP A 167 1.59 4.84 18.20
N SER A 168 1.82 5.10 16.91
CA SER A 168 0.84 5.80 16.06
C SER A 168 -0.48 5.04 15.91
N CYS A 169 -0.46 3.71 15.92
CA CYS A 169 -1.67 2.88 15.88
C CYS A 169 -2.58 3.13 17.10
N THR A 170 -1.99 3.35 18.29
CA THR A 170 -2.77 3.65 19.51
C THR A 170 -3.23 5.11 19.52
N VAL A 171 -2.35 6.04 19.17
CA VAL A 171 -2.66 7.48 19.11
C VAL A 171 -3.79 7.78 18.13
N LEU A 172 -3.77 7.17 16.94
CA LEU A 172 -4.83 7.38 15.95
C LEU A 172 -6.06 6.47 16.14
N GLY A 173 -6.08 5.62 17.17
CA GLY A 173 -7.21 4.70 17.41
C GLY A 173 -7.47 3.75 16.24
N LEU A 174 -6.41 3.29 15.55
CA LEU A 174 -6.50 2.57 14.27
C LEU A 174 -7.40 1.33 14.37
N GLY A 175 -7.35 0.60 15.48
CA GLY A 175 -8.16 -0.61 15.70
C GLY A 175 -9.67 -0.34 15.65
N GLY A 176 -10.13 0.78 16.22
CA GLY A 176 -11.54 1.18 16.16
C GLY A 176 -11.96 1.51 14.72
N LYS A 177 -11.12 2.27 14.00
CA LYS A 177 -11.37 2.67 12.61
C LYS A 177 -11.40 1.49 11.63
N LEU A 178 -10.55 0.49 11.84
CA LEU A 178 -10.52 -0.74 11.04
C LEU A 178 -11.67 -1.70 11.36
N SER A 179 -12.29 -1.57 12.54
CA SER A 179 -13.41 -2.40 13.01
C SER A 179 -14.77 -1.73 12.85
N MET A 180 -14.83 -0.59 12.14
CA MET A 180 -16.05 0.22 11.98
C MET A 180 -16.65 0.69 13.32
N GLN A 181 -15.85 0.75 14.39
CA GLN A 181 -16.30 1.29 15.66
C GLN A 181 -16.36 2.80 15.59
N MET A 182 -17.45 3.37 16.11
CA MET A 182 -17.57 4.81 16.25
C MET A 182 -16.57 5.27 17.31
N THR A 183 -15.58 6.05 16.89
CA THR A 183 -14.62 6.69 17.79
C THR A 183 -14.85 8.20 17.69
N LEU A 184 -15.00 8.86 18.84
CA LEU A 184 -15.09 10.32 18.92
C LEU A 184 -13.70 10.98 18.97
N ASP A 185 -12.66 10.16 19.06
CA ASP A 185 -11.26 10.57 19.13
C ASP A 185 -10.73 10.92 17.72
N TRP A 186 -11.21 12.03 17.19
CA TRP A 186 -10.68 12.63 15.97
C TRP A 186 -9.44 13.46 16.29
N TRP A 187 -8.48 13.44 15.35
CA TRP A 187 -7.26 14.21 15.51
C TRP A 187 -7.56 15.71 15.56
N ASN A 188 -7.00 16.41 16.54
CA ASN A 188 -7.09 17.87 16.60
C ASN A 188 -6.08 18.50 15.63
N PHE A 189 -6.57 18.92 14.45
CA PHE A 189 -5.74 19.57 13.44
C PHE A 189 -5.24 20.97 13.85
N GLU A 190 -5.82 21.59 14.88
CA GLU A 190 -5.31 22.85 15.44
C GLU A 190 -3.98 22.65 16.18
N GLU A 191 -3.77 21.47 16.78
CA GLU A 191 -2.55 21.17 17.51
C GLU A 191 -1.37 20.91 16.54
N SER A 192 -1.58 20.02 15.55
CA SER A 192 -0.55 19.73 14.56
C SER A 192 -1.07 19.01 13.33
N VAL A 193 -1.06 19.69 12.18
CA VAL A 193 -1.32 19.06 10.87
C VAL A 193 -0.19 18.09 10.51
N ALA A 194 1.07 18.48 10.74
CA ALA A 194 2.22 17.65 10.41
C ALA A 194 2.29 16.37 11.26
N GLY A 195 1.87 16.44 12.53
CA GLY A 195 1.80 15.29 13.43
C GLY A 195 0.86 14.21 12.91
N PHE A 196 -0.31 14.58 12.39
CA PHE A 196 -1.24 13.64 11.78
C PHE A 196 -0.62 12.86 10.62
N PHE A 197 -0.02 13.58 9.67
CA PHE A 197 0.64 12.94 8.53
C PHE A 197 1.84 12.09 8.95
N ALA A 198 2.59 12.51 9.97
CA ALA A 198 3.69 11.73 10.53
C ALA A 198 3.19 10.41 11.12
N HIS A 199 2.08 10.41 11.86
CA HIS A 199 1.47 9.18 12.37
C HIS A 199 0.95 8.28 11.24
N CYS A 200 0.26 8.82 10.23
CA CYS A 200 -0.17 8.05 9.06
C CYS A 200 1.01 7.42 8.31
N ALA A 201 2.07 8.20 8.07
CA ALA A 201 3.28 7.72 7.40
C ALA A 201 4.01 6.65 8.23
N ALA A 202 4.01 6.79 9.56
CA ALA A 202 4.60 5.80 10.46
C ALA A 202 3.82 4.49 10.48
N ILE A 203 2.49 4.52 10.47
CA ILE A 203 1.65 3.33 10.34
C ILE A 203 1.93 2.64 9.00
N ALA A 204 1.92 3.39 7.89
CA ALA A 204 2.25 2.84 6.58
C ALA A 204 3.67 2.24 6.56
N GLY A 205 4.64 2.95 7.14
CA GLY A 205 6.02 2.49 7.28
C GLY A 205 6.16 1.21 8.08
N LEU A 206 5.47 1.08 9.22
CA LEU A 206 5.41 -0.15 10.01
C LEU A 206 4.89 -1.32 9.16
N VAL A 207 3.76 -1.13 8.48
CA VAL A 207 3.15 -2.17 7.65
C VAL A 207 4.07 -2.57 6.49
N MET A 208 4.74 -1.60 5.86
CA MET A 208 5.74 -1.85 4.82
C MET A 208 6.93 -2.68 5.35
N VAL A 209 7.46 -2.32 6.51
CA VAL A 209 8.58 -3.03 7.17
C VAL A 209 8.17 -4.46 7.48
N VAL A 210 7.03 -4.66 8.15
CA VAL A 210 6.51 -5.99 8.50
C VAL A 210 6.30 -6.83 7.24
N THR A 211 5.69 -6.26 6.19
CA THR A 211 5.47 -6.96 4.92
C THR A 211 6.79 -7.38 4.27
N TYR A 212 7.75 -6.45 4.16
CA TYR A 212 9.02 -6.70 3.51
C TYR A 212 9.83 -7.78 4.22
N TYR A 213 10.00 -7.66 5.55
CA TYR A 213 10.77 -8.62 6.33
C TYR A 213 10.05 -9.96 6.48
N GLY A 214 8.72 -9.97 6.62
CA GLY A 214 7.91 -11.19 6.66
C GLY A 214 8.07 -12.02 5.39
N LEU A 215 7.96 -11.39 4.21
CA LEU A 215 8.16 -12.08 2.94
C LEU A 215 9.59 -12.59 2.76
N LYS A 216 10.58 -11.86 3.28
CA LYS A 216 11.98 -12.27 3.22
C LYS A 216 12.23 -13.53 4.07
N LEU A 217 11.66 -13.60 5.27
CA LEU A 217 11.75 -14.77 6.14
C LEU A 217 11.08 -16.00 5.51
N VAL A 218 9.88 -15.83 4.94
CA VAL A 218 9.17 -16.92 4.24
C VAL A 218 9.98 -17.45 3.06
N GLN A 219 10.65 -16.58 2.30
CA GLN A 219 11.52 -16.99 1.19
C GLN A 219 12.76 -17.75 1.67
N GLN A 220 13.41 -17.28 2.74
CA GLN A 220 14.57 -17.94 3.33
C GLN A 220 14.23 -19.32 3.88
N ALA A 221 13.10 -19.46 4.59
CA ALA A 221 12.62 -20.74 5.10
C ALA A 221 12.42 -21.75 3.96
N ARG A 222 11.79 -21.34 2.85
CA ARG A 222 11.55 -22.21 1.69
C ARG A 222 12.82 -22.63 0.96
N GLN A 223 13.78 -21.72 0.82
CA GLN A 223 15.09 -22.04 0.23
C GLN A 223 15.89 -23.01 1.09
N SER A 224 15.77 -22.91 2.42
CA SER A 224 16.36 -23.87 3.35
C SER A 224 15.74 -25.25 3.17
N THR A 225 14.40 -25.36 3.11
CA THR A 225 13.69 -26.63 2.93
C THR A 225 13.98 -27.31 1.58
N SER A 226 14.10 -26.53 0.49
CA SER A 226 14.45 -27.10 -0.83
C SER A 226 15.88 -27.62 -0.91
N ARG A 227 16.78 -27.07 -0.09
CA ARG A 227 18.22 -27.43 -0.07
C ARG A 227 18.50 -28.66 0.79
N THR A 228 17.59 -29.01 1.70
CA THR A 228 17.62 -30.23 2.53
C THR A 228 16.92 -31.43 1.89
N LYS A 229 16.31 -31.31 0.70
CA LYS A 229 15.74 -32.48 0.00
C LYS A 229 16.88 -33.35 -0.53
N PRO A 230 17.03 -34.63 -0.11
CA PRO A 230 18.12 -35.50 -0.57
C PRO A 230 18.08 -35.67 -2.10
N ALA A 231 19.25 -35.80 -2.73
CA ALA A 231 19.42 -35.89 -4.18
C ALA A 231 18.87 -37.19 -4.82
N ASP A 232 18.16 -38.03 -4.07
CA ASP A 232 17.78 -39.40 -4.45
C ASP A 232 16.39 -39.53 -5.10
N GLU A 233 15.66 -38.42 -5.29
CA GLU A 233 14.37 -38.42 -6.02
C GLU A 233 14.48 -37.74 -7.40
N ARG A 234 15.60 -37.90 -8.10
CA ARG A 234 15.67 -37.56 -9.53
C ARG A 234 15.30 -38.83 -10.30
N PRO A 235 14.12 -38.93 -10.96
CA PRO A 235 13.83 -40.10 -11.77
C PRO A 235 14.87 -40.19 -12.88
N GLN A 236 15.73 -41.20 -12.81
CA GLN A 236 16.54 -41.65 -13.93
C GLN A 236 15.56 -42.25 -14.94
N SER A 237 15.20 -41.49 -15.97
CA SER A 237 14.51 -42.02 -17.13
C SER A 237 15.46 -41.98 -18.33
N ALA A 238 16.09 -43.15 -18.49
CA ALA A 238 16.48 -43.81 -19.73
C ALA A 238 17.16 -42.96 -20.83
N ALA A 239 18.49 -43.03 -20.84
CA ALA A 239 19.19 -43.25 -22.10
C ALA A 239 19.01 -44.72 -22.51
N GLN A 240 18.95 -44.95 -23.83
CA GLN A 240 19.04 -46.21 -24.59
C GLN A 240 17.72 -46.78 -25.14
N GLY A 241 17.72 -46.86 -26.47
CA GLY A 241 16.65 -47.26 -27.39
C GLY A 241 16.95 -46.64 -28.74
#